data_AF-A0A7C0VBI5-F1
#
_entry.id   AF-A0A7C0VBI5-F1
#
_cell.length_a   1.000
_cell.length_b   1.000
_cell.length_c   1.000
_cell.angle_alpha   90.00
_cell.angle_beta   90.00
_cell.angle_gamma   90.00
#
_symmetry.space_group_name_H-M   'P 1'
#
loop_
_entity.id
_entity.type
_entity.pdbx_description
1 polymer ?
#
loop_
_entity_poly.entity_id
_entity_poly.type
_entity_poly.pdbx_seq_one_letter_code
_entity_poly.pdbx_strand_id
1 'polypeptide(L)'
;MGPGMADFLFSLEKLEALRNVDYLKPDGIAVVSDYRFDPLPVAAGLADYPEGVIEKIKEMVKNAHIVHALDLALEAGTIRAMNIVMLGALSKFLPFKKDTWFRVIEKRVPPKFVDMNKRAFELGLNAV
;
A
#
# COMPACT_ATOMS: atom_id res chain seq x y z
N MET A 1 9.04 11.48 14.88
CA MET A 1 10.14 11.07 13.98
C MET A 1 10.47 12.27 13.12
N GLY A 2 11.75 12.54 12.88
CA GLY A 2 12.17 13.60 11.97
C GLY A 2 12.13 13.14 10.51
N PRO A 3 12.28 14.07 9.55
CA PRO A 3 12.54 13.74 8.15
C PRO A 3 13.70 12.77 8.00
N GLY A 4 13.64 11.86 7.02
CA GLY A 4 14.72 10.91 6.72
C GLY A 4 14.99 9.86 7.80
N MET A 5 14.01 9.53 8.66
CA MET A 5 14.19 8.57 9.76
C MET A 5 13.39 7.27 9.62
N ALA A 6 12.44 7.17 8.69
CA ALA A 6 11.64 5.97 8.49
C ALA A 6 12.37 4.96 7.58
N ASP A 7 12.37 3.69 7.98
CA ASP A 7 12.86 2.58 7.15
C ASP A 7 11.84 2.17 6.08
N PHE A 8 10.54 2.33 6.39
CA PHE A 8 9.42 2.00 5.53
C PHE A 8 8.43 3.15 5.46
N LEU A 9 7.98 3.47 4.25
CA LEU A 9 6.78 4.25 4.00
C LEU A 9 5.71 3.30 3.47
N PHE A 10 4.63 3.11 4.23
CA PHE A 10 3.50 2.28 3.83
C PHE A 10 2.27 3.17 3.71
N SER A 11 1.72 3.30 2.51
CA SER A 11 0.60 4.21 2.26
C SER A 11 -0.46 3.57 1.37
N LEU A 12 -1.71 3.77 1.76
CA LEU A 12 -2.89 3.20 1.09
C LEU A 12 -3.45 4.13 0.00
N GLU A 13 -2.81 5.27 -0.23
CA GLU A 13 -3.26 6.29 -1.19
C GLU A 13 -2.07 7.11 -1.70
N LYS A 14 -2.03 7.41 -3.00
CA LYS A 14 -0.81 7.96 -3.62
C LYS A 14 -0.47 9.39 -3.19
N LEU A 15 -1.44 10.25 -2.89
CA LEU A 15 -1.18 11.61 -2.44
C LEU A 15 -0.73 11.65 -0.98
N GLU A 16 -1.24 10.76 -0.12
CA GLU A 16 -0.71 10.52 1.22
C GLU A 16 0.76 10.11 1.14
N ALA A 17 1.11 9.18 0.26
CA ALA A 17 2.51 8.78 0.06
C ALA A 17 3.38 9.98 -0.31
N LEU A 18 2.99 10.76 -1.33
CA LEU A 18 3.74 11.93 -1.78
C LEU A 18 3.92 12.98 -0.67
N ARG A 19 2.95 13.16 0.22
CA ARG A 19 3.08 14.09 1.37
C ARG A 19 4.09 13.63 2.43
N ASN A 20 4.41 12.34 2.46
CA ASN A 20 5.19 11.74 3.53
C ASN A 20 6.54 11.14 3.07
N VAL A 21 6.88 11.22 1.77
CA VAL A 21 8.16 10.72 1.24
C VAL A 21 9.37 11.32 1.95
N ASP A 22 9.29 12.56 2.44
CA ASP A 22 10.40 13.23 3.14
C ASP A 22 10.73 12.61 4.50
N TYR A 23 9.83 11.80 5.08
CA TYR A 23 10.12 11.04 6.30
C TYR A 23 10.95 9.77 6.02
N LEU A 24 10.99 9.29 4.78
CA LEU A 24 11.70 8.08 4.39
C LEU A 24 13.21 8.33 4.31
N LYS A 25 14.01 7.42 4.84
CA LYS A 25 15.47 7.41 4.65
C LYS A 25 15.83 7.33 3.16
N PRO A 26 17.02 7.80 2.74
CA PRO A 26 17.46 7.68 1.34
C PRO A 26 17.46 6.25 0.78
N ASP A 27 17.69 5.25 1.63
CA ASP A 27 17.67 3.82 1.29
C ASP A 27 16.41 3.09 1.78
N GLY A 28 15.46 3.83 2.39
CA GLY A 28 14.19 3.28 2.86
C GLY A 28 13.31 2.78 1.71
N ILE A 29 12.33 1.93 2.05
CA ILE A 29 11.44 1.29 1.08
C ILE A 29 10.05 1.94 1.17
N ALA A 30 9.51 2.37 0.03
CA ALA A 30 8.13 2.83 -0.06
C ALA A 30 7.26 1.75 -0.70
N VAL A 31 6.19 1.34 -0.02
CA VAL A 31 5.14 0.48 -0.57
C VAL A 31 3.86 1.33 -0.64
N VAL A 32 3.48 1.70 -1.85
CA VAL A 32 2.48 2.73 -2.12
C VAL A 32 1.36 2.16 -2.97
N SER A 33 0.11 2.29 -2.51
CA SER A 33 -1.03 2.04 -3.38
C SER A 33 -1.17 3.19 -4.38
N ASP A 34 -1.42 2.86 -5.65
CA ASP A 34 -1.76 3.85 -6.69
C ASP A 34 -3.16 4.47 -6.54
N TYR A 35 -3.90 4.02 -5.52
CA TYR A 35 -5.25 4.44 -5.25
C TYR A 35 -5.33 5.95 -5.09
N ARG A 36 -6.36 6.54 -5.73
CA ARG A 36 -6.70 7.96 -5.63
C ARG A 36 -7.88 8.11 -4.68
N PHE A 37 -7.70 8.96 -3.68
CA PHE A 37 -8.80 9.46 -2.86
C PHE A 37 -8.83 10.98 -2.92
N ASP A 38 -9.97 11.56 -3.32
CA ASP A 38 -10.09 13.00 -3.45
C ASP A 38 -10.27 13.65 -2.07
N PRO A 39 -9.31 14.46 -1.58
CA PRO A 39 -9.50 15.19 -0.35
C PRO A 39 -10.62 16.22 -0.52
N LEU A 40 -11.20 16.69 0.60
CA LEU A 40 -12.39 17.54 0.57
C LEU A 40 -12.31 18.73 -0.41
N PRO A 41 -11.21 19.51 -0.50
CA PRO A 41 -11.12 20.59 -1.49
C PRO A 41 -11.25 20.10 -2.93
N VAL A 42 -10.67 18.95 -3.26
CA VAL A 42 -10.77 18.33 -4.60
C VAL A 42 -12.18 17.83 -4.86
N ALA A 43 -12.75 17.09 -3.90
CA ALA A 43 -14.12 16.57 -4.01
C ALA A 43 -15.17 17.70 -4.13
N ALA A 44 -14.90 18.87 -3.54
CA ALA A 44 -15.74 20.06 -3.62
C ALA A 44 -15.48 20.93 -4.87
N GLY A 45 -14.52 20.55 -5.74
CA GLY A 45 -14.15 21.33 -6.92
C GLY A 45 -13.41 22.65 -6.61
N LEU A 46 -12.84 22.76 -5.40
CA LEU A 46 -12.10 23.94 -4.92
C LEU A 46 -10.58 23.83 -5.18
N ALA A 47 -10.10 22.66 -5.57
CA ALA A 47 -8.70 22.40 -5.91
C ALA A 47 -8.60 21.22 -6.90
N ASP A 48 -7.50 21.16 -7.65
CA ASP A 48 -7.21 20.02 -8.51
C ASP A 48 -6.42 18.94 -7.77
N TYR A 49 -6.67 17.68 -8.10
CA TYR A 49 -5.80 16.59 -7.67
C TYR A 49 -4.49 16.68 -8.47
N PRO A 50 -3.31 16.67 -7.82
CA PRO A 50 -2.05 16.84 -8.54
C PRO A 50 -1.84 15.75 -9.58
N GLU A 51 -1.35 16.14 -10.75
CA GLU A 51 -0.94 15.20 -11.79
C GLU A 51 0.46 14.64 -11.51
N GLY A 52 0.74 13.47 -12.08
CA GLY A 52 2.06 12.84 -12.05
C GLY A 52 2.51 12.37 -10.66
N VAL A 53 1.58 12.06 -9.74
CA VAL A 53 1.92 11.74 -8.34
C VAL A 53 2.83 10.53 -8.24
N ILE A 54 2.56 9.47 -9.02
CA ILE A 54 3.36 8.25 -8.99
C ILE A 54 4.75 8.48 -9.58
N GLU A 55 4.82 9.26 -10.65
CA GLU A 55 6.05 9.66 -11.32
C GLU A 55 6.95 10.44 -10.36
N LYS A 56 6.40 11.45 -9.69
CA LYS A 56 7.11 12.21 -8.64
C LYS A 56 7.61 11.33 -7.51
N ILE A 57 6.80 10.39 -7.03
CA ILE A 57 7.23 9.44 -5.98
C ILE A 57 8.42 8.61 -6.45
N LYS A 58 8.37 8.09 -7.69
CA LYS A 58 9.47 7.30 -8.28
C LYS A 58 10.75 8.11 -8.49
N GLU A 59 10.63 9.41 -8.78
CA GLU A 59 11.77 10.32 -8.88
C GLU A 59 12.41 10.60 -7.52
N MET A 60 11.60 10.74 -6.47
CA MET A 60 12.05 11.05 -5.11
C MET A 60 12.54 9.82 -4.33
N VAL A 61 11.97 8.64 -4.60
CA VAL A 61 12.21 7.42 -3.83
C VAL A 61 12.66 6.29 -4.76
N LYS A 62 13.95 5.95 -4.68
CA LYS A 62 14.56 4.91 -5.50
C LYS A 62 13.93 3.52 -5.29
N ASN A 63 13.57 3.19 -4.05
CA ASN A 63 12.98 1.90 -3.66
C ASN A 63 11.45 2.02 -3.51
N ALA A 64 10.79 2.68 -4.47
CA ALA A 64 9.34 2.80 -4.51
C ALA A 64 8.70 1.62 -5.24
N HIS A 65 7.82 0.92 -4.53
CA HIS A 65 7.02 -0.19 -5.03
C HIS A 65 5.56 0.25 -5.10
N ILE A 66 5.07 0.41 -6.32
CA ILE A 66 3.70 0.88 -6.59
C ILE A 66 2.80 -0.33 -6.81
N VAL A 67 1.69 -0.37 -6.07
CA VAL A 67 0.75 -1.50 -6.07
C VAL A 67 -0.63 -1.04 -6.56
N HIS A 68 -1.13 -1.70 -7.61
CA HIS A 68 -2.51 -1.55 -8.11
C HIS A 68 -3.52 -2.22 -7.16
N ALA A 69 -3.59 -1.71 -5.94
CA ALA A 69 -4.18 -2.44 -4.81
C ALA A 69 -5.68 -2.66 -4.96
N LEU A 70 -6.39 -1.69 -5.56
CA LEU A 70 -7.83 -1.80 -5.82
C LEU A 70 -8.12 -2.94 -6.81
N ASP A 71 -7.35 -3.03 -7.90
CA ASP A 71 -7.55 -4.04 -8.94
C ASP A 71 -7.28 -5.44 -8.40
N LEU A 72 -6.17 -5.62 -7.65
CA LEU A 72 -5.84 -6.89 -7.02
C LEU A 72 -6.86 -7.29 -5.93
N ALA A 73 -7.42 -6.32 -5.21
CA ALA A 73 -8.47 -6.57 -4.22
C ALA A 73 -9.79 -6.99 -4.89
N LEU A 74 -10.16 -6.36 -6.00
CA LEU A 74 -11.29 -6.76 -6.83
C LEU A 74 -11.09 -8.17 -7.40
N GLU A 75 -9.88 -8.49 -7.86
CA GLU A 75 -9.53 -9.84 -8.33
C GLU A 75 -9.63 -10.89 -7.22
N ALA A 76 -9.23 -10.54 -6.00
CA ALA A 76 -9.40 -11.40 -4.83
C ALA A 76 -10.88 -11.61 -4.45
N GLY A 77 -11.73 -10.63 -4.76
CA GLY A 77 -13.19 -10.72 -4.66
C GLY A 77 -13.88 -9.55 -3.96
N THR A 78 -13.15 -8.60 -3.37
CA THR A 78 -13.76 -7.42 -2.74
C THR A 78 -12.78 -6.26 -2.58
N ILE A 79 -13.25 -5.03 -2.81
CA ILE A 79 -12.51 -3.80 -2.52
C ILE A 79 -12.02 -3.72 -1.06
N ARG A 80 -12.71 -4.38 -0.13
CA ARG A 80 -12.33 -4.38 1.30
C ARG A 80 -11.01 -5.11 1.56
N ALA A 81 -10.53 -5.90 0.60
CA ALA A 81 -9.27 -6.65 0.71
C ALA A 81 -8.03 -5.80 0.32
N MET A 82 -8.19 -4.54 -0.10
CA MET A 82 -7.07 -3.64 -0.45
C MET A 82 -5.98 -3.62 0.62
N ASN A 83 -6.37 -3.52 1.90
CA ASN A 83 -5.42 -3.50 3.01
C ASN A 83 -4.62 -4.82 3.09
N ILE A 84 -5.24 -5.96 2.77
CA ILE A 84 -4.56 -7.25 2.80
C ILE A 84 -3.63 -7.42 1.60
N VAL A 85 -4.01 -6.92 0.41
CA VAL A 85 -3.10 -6.80 -0.74
C VAL A 85 -1.87 -5.99 -0.35
N MET A 86 -2.07 -4.81 0.22
CA MET A 86 -0.98 -3.93 0.62
C MET A 86 -0.08 -4.57 1.68
N LEU A 87 -0.64 -5.30 2.66
CA LEU A 87 0.14 -6.07 3.62
C LEU A 87 0.95 -7.20 2.96
N GLY A 88 0.39 -7.86 1.95
CA GLY A 88 1.09 -8.83 1.11
C GLY A 88 2.34 -8.21 0.49
N ALA A 89 2.20 -7.06 -0.15
CA ALA A 89 3.32 -6.34 -0.76
C ALA A 89 4.39 -5.95 0.27
N LEU A 90 3.98 -5.33 1.39
CA LEU A 90 4.91 -4.95 2.46
C LEU A 90 5.67 -6.15 3.03
N SER A 91 5.00 -7.31 3.13
CA SER A 91 5.59 -8.49 3.75
C SER A 91 6.85 -9.02 3.06
N LYS A 92 7.04 -8.72 1.76
CA LYS A 92 8.23 -9.13 0.99
C LYS A 92 9.52 -8.54 1.57
N PHE A 93 9.41 -7.40 2.24
CA PHE A 93 10.56 -6.64 2.77
C PHE A 93 10.74 -6.79 4.28
N LEU A 94 9.85 -7.52 4.96
CA LEU A 94 9.90 -7.73 6.39
C LEU A 94 10.42 -9.14 6.72
N PRO A 95 11.14 -9.33 7.83
CA PRO A 95 11.78 -10.60 8.18
C PRO A 95 10.81 -11.63 8.77
N PHE A 96 9.58 -11.70 8.24
CA PHE A 96 8.53 -12.59 8.73
C PHE A 96 8.16 -13.64 7.67
N LYS A 97 8.13 -14.91 8.09
CA LYS A 97 7.70 -16.01 7.22
C LYS A 97 6.24 -15.84 6.79
N LYS A 98 5.91 -16.20 5.55
CA LYS A 98 4.54 -16.17 4.99
C LYS A 98 3.50 -16.81 5.91
N ASP A 99 3.81 -17.95 6.51
CA ASP A 99 2.90 -18.64 7.44
C ASP A 99 2.54 -17.81 8.67
N THR A 100 3.40 -16.88 9.09
CA THR A 100 3.11 -15.97 10.20
C THR A 100 1.98 -15.03 9.83
N TRP A 101 2.00 -14.48 8.62
CA TRP A 101 0.93 -13.63 8.10
C TRP A 101 -0.37 -14.40 7.95
N PHE A 102 -0.31 -15.61 7.39
CA PHE A 102 -1.50 -16.45 7.21
C PHE A 102 -2.18 -16.80 8.53
N ARG A 103 -1.41 -17.16 9.57
CA ARG A 103 -1.96 -17.38 10.91
C ARG A 103 -2.63 -16.13 11.51
N VAL A 104 -2.11 -14.94 11.22
CA VAL A 104 -2.72 -13.69 11.70
C VAL A 104 -4.01 -13.39 10.95
N ILE A 105 -4.03 -13.60 9.62
CA ILE A 105 -5.22 -13.45 8.79
C ILE A 105 -6.33 -14.37 9.28
N GLU A 106 -6.04 -15.66 9.48
CA GLU A 106 -6.99 -16.65 10.03
C GLU A 106 -7.58 -16.23 11.37
N LYS A 107 -6.78 -15.60 12.24
CA LYS A 107 -7.21 -15.16 13.58
C LYS A 107 -8.01 -13.87 13.58
N ARG A 108 -7.80 -12.98 12.60
CA ARG A 108 -8.35 -11.61 12.59
C ARG A 108 -9.49 -11.42 11.62
N VAL A 109 -9.55 -12.22 10.56
CA VAL A 109 -10.57 -12.15 9.52
C VAL A 109 -11.72 -13.10 9.86
N PRO A 110 -12.99 -12.72 9.65
CA PRO A 110 -14.11 -13.64 9.86
C PRO A 110 -13.93 -14.93 9.03
N PRO A 111 -14.24 -16.13 9.59
CA PRO A 111 -13.91 -17.41 8.96
C PRO A 111 -14.30 -17.52 7.48
N LYS A 112 -15.48 -17.01 7.11
CA LYS A 112 -16.00 -17.03 5.73
C LYS A 112 -15.19 -16.20 4.72
N PHE A 113 -14.29 -15.34 5.18
CA PHE A 113 -13.47 -14.47 4.33
C PHE A 113 -11.97 -14.82 4.38
N VAL A 114 -11.57 -15.87 5.11
CA VAL A 114 -10.15 -16.19 5.33
C VAL A 114 -9.46 -16.51 4.01
N ASP A 115 -10.01 -17.41 3.18
CA ASP A 115 -9.36 -17.85 1.94
C ASP A 115 -9.25 -16.71 0.92
N MET A 116 -10.29 -15.88 0.81
CA MET A 116 -10.28 -14.67 -0.01
C MET A 116 -9.19 -13.69 0.43
N ASN A 117 -9.02 -13.47 1.73
CA ASN A 117 -7.96 -12.57 2.22
C ASN A 117 -6.56 -13.20 2.10
N LYS A 118 -6.40 -14.52 2.24
CA LYS A 118 -5.13 -15.19 1.92
C LYS A 118 -4.77 -15.01 0.45
N ARG A 119 -5.74 -15.16 -0.47
CA ARG A 119 -5.54 -14.87 -1.90
C ARG A 119 -5.15 -13.41 -2.13
N ALA A 120 -5.85 -12.46 -1.50
CA ALA A 120 -5.49 -11.04 -1.59
C ALA A 120 -4.05 -10.77 -1.12
N PHE A 121 -3.64 -11.40 -0.02
CA PHE A 121 -2.28 -11.30 0.49
C PHE A 121 -1.25 -11.85 -0.51
N GLU A 122 -1.52 -12.99 -1.13
CA GLU A 122 -0.64 -13.57 -2.15
C GLU A 122 -0.53 -12.71 -3.40
N LEU A 123 -1.64 -12.15 -3.87
CA LEU A 123 -1.64 -11.20 -4.99
C LEU A 123 -0.75 -9.99 -4.68
N GLY A 124 -0.89 -9.43 -3.48
CA GLY A 124 -0.03 -8.35 -3.01
C GLY A 124 1.45 -8.73 -2.91
N LEU A 125 1.76 -9.90 -2.34
CA LEU A 125 3.13 -10.41 -2.21
C LEU A 125 3.83 -10.54 -3.57
N ASN A 126 3.10 -10.92 -4.60
CA ASN A 126 3.62 -11.12 -5.95
C ASN A 126 3.61 -9.84 -6.82
N ALA A 127 3.05 -8.73 -6.31
CA ALA A 127 2.95 -7.46 -7.03
C ALA A 127 4.18 -6.55 -6.88
N VAL A 128 5.13 -6.94 -6.02
CA VAL A 128 6.39 -6.23 -5.73
C VAL A 128 7.56 -7.19 -5.80
#